data_AF-A0A935TIY2-F1
#
_entry.id   AF-A0A935TIY2-F1
#
_cell.length_a   1.000
_cell.length_b   1.000
_cell.length_c   1.000
_cell.angle_alpha   90.00
_cell.angle_beta   90.00
_cell.angle_gamma   90.00
#
_symmetry.space_group_name_H-M   'P 1'
#
loop_
_entity.id
_entity.type
_entity.pdbx_description
1 polymer ?
#
loop_
_entity_poly.entity_id
_entity_poly.type
_entity_poly.pdbx_seq_one_letter_code
_entity_poly.pdbx_strand_id
1 'polypeptide(L)'
;MNTDNMSIAGETIDYGPCAFMEAYNPQTVFSSIDAQGRYAYANQPAIAKWNLSRLASALLPLIHEDDDQASTLALVTLNEFDARYTEESLAVWRVKLGLGIADASAQDNQADLQLALDFLQLLQDQSIDLLRAGDVWSMF
;
A
#
# COMPACT_ATOMS: atom_id res chain seq x y z
N MET A 1 8.13 -8.59 -5.06
CA MET A 1 7.64 -7.53 -5.97
C MET A 1 8.79 -6.97 -6.79
N ASN A 2 9.37 -7.79 -7.69
CA ASN A 2 10.36 -7.30 -8.64
C ASN A 2 9.66 -6.43 -9.71
N THR A 3 10.40 -5.60 -10.44
CA THR A 3 9.83 -4.67 -11.44
C THR A 3 9.16 -5.35 -12.62
N ASP A 4 9.64 -6.54 -13.00
CA ASP A 4 9.05 -7.41 -14.03
C ASP A 4 7.68 -7.99 -13.62
N ASN A 5 7.38 -8.00 -12.33
CA ASN A 5 6.09 -8.45 -11.77
C ASN A 5 5.14 -7.29 -11.45
N MET A 6 5.39 -6.10 -11.99
CA MET A 6 4.51 -4.94 -11.87
C MET A 6 3.76 -4.73 -13.18
N SER A 7 2.46 -5.06 -13.20
CA SER A 7 1.61 -4.80 -14.37
C SER A 7 1.45 -3.30 -14.59
N ILE A 8 1.60 -2.85 -15.84
CA ILE A 8 1.30 -1.46 -16.24
C ILE A 8 -0.17 -1.11 -15.99
N ALA A 9 -1.07 -2.10 -16.05
CA ALA A 9 -2.49 -1.93 -15.77
C ALA A 9 -2.82 -1.82 -14.26
N GLY A 10 -1.83 -2.01 -13.37
CA GLY A 10 -2.05 -2.03 -11.93
C GLY A 10 -2.65 -3.34 -11.39
N GLU A 11 -2.73 -4.38 -12.20
CA GLU A 11 -3.23 -5.69 -11.81
C GLU A 11 -2.20 -6.50 -11.00
N THR A 12 -2.68 -7.32 -10.08
CA THR A 12 -1.81 -8.28 -9.36
C THR A 12 -1.46 -9.43 -10.30
N ILE A 13 -0.17 -9.72 -10.46
CA ILE A 13 0.34 -10.76 -11.37
C ILE A 13 1.46 -11.57 -10.69
N ASP A 14 1.84 -12.66 -11.34
CA ASP A 14 2.91 -13.58 -10.92
C ASP A 14 2.75 -14.11 -9.47
N TYR A 15 1.70 -14.91 -9.30
CA TYR A 15 1.36 -15.58 -8.04
C TYR A 15 2.34 -16.73 -7.73
N GLY A 16 3.53 -16.38 -7.25
CA GLY A 16 4.52 -17.30 -6.70
C GLY A 16 4.33 -17.54 -5.20
N PRO A 17 5.31 -17.19 -4.34
CA PRO A 17 5.17 -17.33 -2.89
C PRO A 17 4.34 -16.17 -2.29
N CYS A 18 3.03 -16.20 -2.51
CA CYS A 18 2.07 -15.29 -1.90
C CYS A 18 1.07 -16.06 -1.04
N ALA A 19 0.64 -15.46 0.07
CA ALA A 19 -0.45 -15.99 0.88
C ALA A 19 -1.17 -14.86 1.61
N PHE A 20 -2.34 -15.17 2.15
CA PHE A 20 -3.00 -14.31 3.13
C PHE A 20 -2.37 -14.54 4.50
N MET A 21 -2.23 -13.47 5.29
CA MET A 21 -1.82 -13.58 6.69
C MET A 21 -2.92 -14.25 7.49
N GLU A 22 -2.56 -15.18 8.38
CA GLU A 22 -3.46 -15.64 9.44
C GLU A 22 -3.50 -14.57 10.53
N ALA A 23 -2.61 -14.63 11.54
CA ALA A 23 -2.43 -13.54 12.48
C ALA A 23 -1.79 -12.31 11.82
N TYR A 24 -2.29 -11.12 12.12
CA TYR A 24 -1.70 -9.89 11.61
C TYR A 24 -0.28 -9.71 12.13
N ASN A 25 0.68 -9.62 11.22
CA ASN A 25 2.04 -9.22 11.52
C ASN A 25 2.61 -8.38 10.36
N PRO A 26 2.94 -7.09 10.59
CA PRO A 26 3.43 -6.20 9.53
C PRO A 26 4.76 -6.66 8.91
N GLN A 27 5.54 -7.48 9.63
CA GLN A 27 6.83 -8.02 9.17
C GLN A 27 6.69 -9.36 8.44
N THR A 28 5.47 -9.83 8.15
CA THR A 28 5.26 -11.11 7.47
C THR A 28 5.88 -11.12 6.08
N VAL A 29 6.69 -12.16 5.83
CA VAL A 29 7.28 -12.49 4.53
C VAL A 29 6.81 -13.88 4.11
N PHE A 30 6.45 -14.04 2.83
CA PHE A 30 6.01 -15.35 2.30
C PHE A 30 7.06 -16.01 1.42
N SER A 31 7.97 -15.22 0.86
CA SER A 31 9.06 -15.73 0.06
C SER A 31 10.18 -16.25 0.95
N SER A 32 10.52 -17.53 0.84
CA SER A 32 11.62 -18.16 1.58
C SER A 32 12.99 -17.57 1.26
N ILE A 33 13.13 -16.89 0.12
CA ILE A 33 14.34 -16.19 -0.30
C ILE A 33 14.39 -14.72 0.14
N ASP A 34 13.29 -14.18 0.69
CA ASP A 34 13.24 -12.80 1.21
C ASP A 34 13.70 -12.71 2.67
N ALA A 35 14.94 -13.15 2.92
CA ALA A 35 15.51 -13.19 4.26
C ALA A 35 15.69 -11.81 4.91
N GLN A 36 15.71 -10.73 4.11
CA GLN A 36 15.87 -9.36 4.58
C GLN A 36 14.52 -8.62 4.73
N GLY A 37 13.40 -9.27 4.42
CA GLY A 37 12.07 -8.69 4.51
C GLY A 37 11.84 -7.53 3.55
N ARG A 38 12.51 -7.53 2.40
CA ARG A 38 12.32 -6.51 1.35
C ARG A 38 10.85 -6.41 0.93
N TYR A 39 10.16 -7.54 0.85
CA TYR A 39 8.75 -7.65 0.45
C TYR A 39 7.82 -8.00 1.62
N ALA A 40 8.26 -7.75 2.86
CA ALA A 40 7.40 -7.83 4.03
C ALA A 40 6.13 -6.96 3.83
N TYR A 41 5.00 -7.37 4.40
CA TYR A 41 3.70 -6.72 4.19
C TYR A 41 3.75 -5.19 4.33
N ALA A 42 4.33 -4.68 5.42
CA ALA A 42 4.45 -3.23 5.65
C ALA A 42 5.40 -2.49 4.68
N ASN A 43 6.30 -3.21 4.01
CA ASN A 43 7.26 -2.63 3.06
C ASN A 43 6.71 -2.52 1.63
N GLN A 44 5.60 -3.21 1.32
CA GLN A 44 5.04 -3.27 -0.03
C GLN A 44 4.72 -1.90 -0.65
N PRO A 45 4.16 -0.91 0.09
CA PRO A 45 3.88 0.42 -0.48
C PRO A 45 5.15 1.16 -0.89
N ALA A 46 6.20 1.10 -0.05
CA ALA A 46 7.49 1.72 -0.36
C ALA A 46 8.17 1.04 -1.56
N ILE A 47 8.06 -0.29 -1.66
CA ILE A 47 8.56 -1.04 -2.82
C ILE A 47 7.79 -0.69 -4.09
N ALA A 48 6.47 -0.54 -4.02
CA ALA A 48 5.67 -0.10 -5.16
C ALA A 48 6.11 1.29 -5.66
N LYS A 49 6.30 2.26 -4.76
CA LYS A 49 6.86 3.58 -5.11
C LYS A 49 8.26 3.47 -5.71
N TRP A 50 9.12 2.61 -5.16
CA TRP A 50 10.45 2.38 -5.71
C TRP A 50 10.39 1.79 -7.13
N ASN A 51 9.52 0.82 -7.38
CA ASN A 51 9.31 0.25 -8.72
C ASN A 51 8.79 1.31 -9.71
N LEU A 52 7.84 2.16 -9.28
CA LEU A 52 7.37 3.29 -10.10
C LEU A 52 8.49 4.28 -10.42
N SER A 53 9.44 4.50 -9.49
CA SER A 53 10.61 5.33 -9.78
C SER A 53 11.49 4.73 -10.90
N ARG A 54 11.62 3.39 -10.95
CA ARG A 54 12.37 2.71 -12.01
C ARG A 54 11.66 2.85 -13.36
N LEU A 55 10.33 2.71 -13.38
CA LEU A 55 9.52 2.94 -14.57
C LEU A 55 9.66 4.38 -15.06
N ALA A 56 9.52 5.36 -14.16
CA ALA A 56 9.66 6.78 -14.50
C ALA A 56 11.05 7.09 -15.08
N SER A 57 12.12 6.53 -14.50
CA SER A 57 13.48 6.67 -15.04
C SER A 57 13.60 6.14 -16.47
N ALA A 58 12.95 5.02 -16.79
CA ALA A 58 12.96 4.44 -18.13
C ALA A 58 12.16 5.27 -19.15
N LEU A 59 11.22 6.09 -18.67
CA LEU A 59 10.36 6.93 -19.50
C LEU A 59 10.90 8.36 -19.69
N LEU A 60 11.99 8.76 -19.01
CA LEU A 60 12.54 10.12 -19.10
C LEU A 60 12.70 10.64 -20.55
N PRO A 61 13.27 9.87 -21.49
CA PRO A 61 13.44 10.34 -22.88
C PRO A 61 12.12 10.57 -23.64
N LEU A 62 11.00 10.06 -23.10
CA LEU A 62 9.66 10.23 -23.66
C LEU A 62 8.87 11.35 -22.95
N ILE A 63 9.28 11.75 -21.75
CA ILE A 63 8.61 12.77 -20.94
C ILE A 63 8.96 14.17 -21.46
N HIS A 64 10.24 14.42 -21.72
CA HIS A 64 10.71 15.72 -22.20
C HIS A 64 12.06 15.59 -22.94
N GLU A 65 12.36 16.53 -23.84
CA GLU A 65 13.63 16.56 -24.60
C GLU A 65 14.84 16.99 -23.76
N ASP A 66 14.58 17.76 -22.70
CA ASP A 66 15.55 18.18 -21.69
C ASP A 66 15.48 17.25 -20.47
N ASP A 67 16.61 16.62 -20.14
CA ASP A 67 16.72 15.59 -19.09
C ASP A 67 16.37 16.11 -17.69
N ASP A 68 16.73 17.36 -17.39
CA ASP A 68 16.45 17.98 -16.08
C ASP A 68 14.96 18.27 -15.92
N GLN A 69 14.31 18.75 -16.98
CA GLN A 69 12.86 18.92 -17.01
C GLN A 69 12.11 17.60 -16.96
N ALA A 70 12.56 16.57 -17.71
CA ALA A 70 11.98 15.23 -17.65
C ALA A 70 12.03 14.67 -16.22
N SER A 71 13.18 14.79 -15.56
CA SER A 71 13.40 14.33 -14.19
C SER A 71 12.52 15.09 -13.18
N THR A 72 12.38 16.40 -13.36
CA THR A 72 11.54 17.23 -12.50
C THR A 72 10.07 16.83 -12.61
N LEU A 73 9.55 16.68 -13.84
CA LEU A 73 8.17 16.26 -14.07
C LEU A 73 7.90 14.87 -13.50
N ALA A 74 8.79 13.92 -13.75
CA ALA A 74 8.70 12.57 -13.19
C ALA A 74 8.66 12.57 -11.66
N LEU A 75 9.52 13.37 -11.02
CA LEU A 75 9.58 13.48 -9.56
C LEU A 75 8.32 14.11 -8.97
N VAL A 76 7.78 15.16 -9.60
CA VAL A 76 6.52 15.79 -9.17
C VAL A 76 5.40 14.75 -9.14
N THR A 77 5.24 13.99 -10.22
CA THR A 77 4.22 12.93 -10.29
C THR A 77 4.47 11.81 -9.27
N LEU A 78 5.71 11.36 -9.09
CA LEU A 78 6.04 10.32 -8.11
C LEU A 78 5.81 10.76 -6.66
N ASN A 79 5.95 12.05 -6.36
CA ASN A 79 5.72 12.59 -5.02
C ASN A 79 4.24 12.59 -4.61
N GLU A 80 3.31 12.46 -5.56
CA GLU A 80 1.89 12.28 -5.26
C GLU A 80 1.56 10.88 -4.70
N PHE A 81 2.46 9.89 -4.87
CA PHE A 81 2.20 8.50 -4.51
C PHE A 81 1.78 8.34 -3.05
N ASP A 82 2.50 8.96 -2.11
CA ASP A 82 2.27 8.73 -0.68
C ASP A 82 0.90 9.28 -0.25
N ALA A 83 0.51 10.44 -0.78
CA ALA A 83 -0.79 11.05 -0.52
C ALA A 83 -1.92 10.18 -1.09
N ARG A 84 -1.80 9.76 -2.36
CA ARG A 84 -2.78 8.89 -3.02
C ARG A 84 -2.91 7.54 -2.31
N TYR A 85 -1.78 6.91 -1.97
CA TYR A 85 -1.78 5.65 -1.23
C TYR A 85 -2.47 5.80 0.13
N THR A 86 -2.20 6.89 0.86
CA THR A 86 -2.81 7.15 2.17
C THR A 86 -4.32 7.36 2.04
N GLU A 87 -4.76 8.12 1.04
CA GLU A 87 -6.18 8.36 0.76
C GLU A 87 -6.93 7.06 0.43
N GLU A 88 -6.40 6.25 -0.49
CA GLU A 88 -7.02 4.98 -0.89
C GLU A 88 -7.01 3.95 0.26
N SER A 89 -5.91 3.88 1.02
CA SER A 89 -5.81 3.03 2.22
C SER A 89 -6.85 3.44 3.26
N LEU A 90 -7.00 4.74 3.51
CA LEU A 90 -8.00 5.25 4.44
C LEU A 90 -9.42 4.92 3.98
N ALA A 91 -9.72 5.04 2.68
CA ALA A 91 -11.02 4.64 2.14
C ALA A 91 -11.33 3.17 2.40
N VAL A 92 -10.35 2.27 2.20
CA VAL A 92 -10.48 0.84 2.53
C VAL A 92 -10.75 0.66 4.03
N TRP A 93 -10.00 1.33 4.90
CA TRP A 93 -10.18 1.19 6.35
C TRP A 93 -11.52 1.72 6.85
N ARG A 94 -12.01 2.82 6.29
CA ARG A 94 -13.34 3.34 6.61
C ARG A 94 -14.43 2.31 6.33
N VAL A 95 -14.37 1.67 5.16
CA VAL A 95 -15.30 0.58 4.83
C VAL A 95 -15.15 -0.58 5.81
N LYS A 96 -13.92 -1.03 6.09
CA LYS A 96 -13.68 -2.17 7.00
C LYS A 96 -14.10 -1.92 8.45
N LEU A 97 -14.01 -0.67 8.91
CA LEU A 97 -14.37 -0.27 10.27
C LEU A 97 -15.81 0.27 10.37
N GLY A 98 -16.56 0.35 9.26
CA GLY A 98 -17.92 0.89 9.25
C GLY A 98 -17.99 2.41 9.48
N LEU A 99 -16.92 3.14 9.17
CA LEU A 99 -16.86 4.60 9.26
C LEU A 99 -17.47 5.20 7.98
N GLY A 100 -18.42 6.13 8.15
CA GLY A 100 -19.04 6.83 7.03
C GLY A 100 -18.02 7.66 6.22
N ILE A 101 -18.31 7.90 4.94
CA ILE A 101 -17.39 8.56 3.98
C ILE A 101 -17.80 9.99 3.57
N ALA A 102 -18.94 10.50 4.04
CA ALA A 102 -19.45 11.81 3.63
C ALA A 102 -18.88 12.95 4.51
N ASP A 103 -18.46 14.05 3.86
CA ASP A 103 -18.10 15.34 4.47
C ASP A 103 -16.98 15.32 5.54
N ALA A 104 -16.07 14.34 5.50
CA ALA A 104 -14.95 14.25 6.43
C ALA A 104 -13.96 15.42 6.27
N SER A 105 -13.67 16.12 7.37
CA SER A 105 -12.64 17.15 7.41
C SER A 105 -11.23 16.53 7.44
N ALA A 106 -10.19 17.37 7.28
CA ALA A 106 -8.80 16.91 7.42
C ALA A 106 -8.52 16.32 8.83
N GLN A 107 -9.19 16.84 9.86
CA GLN A 107 -9.07 16.33 11.23
C GLN A 107 -9.72 14.95 11.36
N ASP A 108 -10.87 14.74 10.72
CA ASP A 108 -11.56 13.45 10.71
C ASP A 108 -10.71 12.40 9.96
N ASN A 109 -10.12 12.77 8.81
CA ASN A 109 -9.21 11.90 8.08
C ASN A 109 -8.03 11.43 8.95
N GLN A 110 -7.44 12.34 9.74
CA GLN A 110 -6.34 12.00 10.63
C GLN A 110 -6.80 11.09 11.78
N ALA A 111 -7.96 11.36 12.36
CA ALA A 111 -8.52 10.55 13.44
C ALA A 111 -8.87 9.12 12.97
N ASP A 112 -9.51 9.00 11.81
CA ASP A 112 -9.86 7.71 11.21
C ASP A 112 -8.62 6.88 10.86
N LEU A 113 -7.58 7.54 10.31
CA LEU A 113 -6.30 6.89 10.03
C LEU A 113 -5.64 6.39 11.32
N GLN A 114 -5.62 7.21 12.37
CA GLN A 114 -5.06 6.81 13.66
C GLN A 114 -5.83 5.62 14.25
N LEU A 115 -7.17 5.63 14.17
CA LEU A 115 -8.01 4.51 14.61
C LEU A 115 -7.66 3.22 13.87
N ALA A 116 -7.45 3.28 12.55
CA ALA A 116 -7.04 2.12 11.76
C ALA A 116 -5.66 1.59 12.18
N LEU A 117 -4.71 2.49 12.47
CA LEU A 117 -3.38 2.10 12.96
C LEU A 117 -3.44 1.48 14.36
N ASP A 118 -4.22 2.06 15.27
CA ASP A 118 -4.41 1.53 16.62
C ASP A 118 -5.08 0.15 16.59
N PHE A 119 -6.05 -0.05 15.68
CA PHE A 119 -6.67 -1.35 15.44
C PHE A 119 -5.64 -2.37 14.96
N LEU A 120 -4.82 -2.05 13.96
CA LEU A 120 -3.76 -2.92 13.47
C LEU A 120 -2.74 -3.26 14.57
N GLN A 121 -2.36 -2.28 15.40
CA GLN A 121 -1.46 -2.50 16.53
C GLN A 121 -2.07 -3.50 17.52
N LEU A 122 -3.36 -3.35 17.85
CA LEU A 122 -4.06 -4.28 18.73
C LEU A 122 -4.09 -5.70 18.16
N LEU A 123 -4.35 -5.86 16.85
CA LEU A 123 -4.31 -7.17 16.20
C LEU A 123 -2.92 -7.81 16.29
N GLN A 124 -1.87 -7.01 16.09
CA GLN A 124 -0.49 -7.48 16.21
C GLN A 124 -0.19 -7.94 17.64
N ASP A 125 -0.51 -7.10 18.64
CA ASP A 125 -0.22 -7.37 20.06
C ASP A 125 -0.94 -8.62 20.56
N GLN A 126 -2.16 -8.86 20.06
CA GLN A 126 -2.99 -10.00 20.45
C GLN A 126 -2.85 -11.19 19.50
N SER A 127 -2.01 -11.10 18.46
CA SER A 127 -1.88 -12.12 17.41
C SER A 127 -3.23 -12.55 16.81
N ILE A 128 -4.12 -11.57 16.60
CA ILE A 128 -5.47 -11.80 16.07
C ILE A 128 -5.43 -11.85 14.54
N ASP A 129 -6.27 -12.74 14.00
CA ASP A 129 -6.48 -12.86 12.57
C ASP A 129 -7.19 -11.64 11.98
N LEU A 130 -6.54 -11.02 10.99
CA LEU A 130 -7.03 -9.79 10.35
C LEU A 130 -8.36 -9.99 9.62
N LEU A 131 -8.56 -11.16 9.01
CA LEU A 131 -9.80 -11.47 8.28
C LEU A 131 -10.94 -11.65 9.27
N ARG A 132 -10.71 -12.41 10.35
CA ARG A 132 -11.74 -12.68 11.37
C ARG A 132 -12.13 -11.44 12.17
N ALA A 133 -11.20 -10.51 12.39
CA ALA A 133 -11.48 -9.28 13.12
C ALA A 133 -12.32 -8.27 12.31
N GLY A 134 -12.30 -8.37 10.98
CA GLY A 134 -13.10 -7.54 10.07
C GLY A 134 -14.45 -8.16 9.66
N ASP A 135 -14.61 -9.48 9.82
CA ASP A 135 -15.78 -10.25 9.35
C ASP A 135 -17.07 -10.10 10.19
N VAL A 136 -17.18 -9.08 11.04
CA VAL A 136 -18.39 -8.81 11.83
C VAL A 136 -19.59 -8.35 10.95
N TRP A 137 -19.41 -8.25 9.62
CA TRP A 137 -20.39 -7.67 8.70
C TRP A 137 -20.93 -8.62 7.60
N SER A 138 -20.97 -9.93 7.86
CA SER A 138 -21.71 -10.89 6.99
C SER A 138 -23.19 -11.07 7.36
N MET A 139 -23.75 -10.20 8.21
CA MET A 139 -25.19 -10.08 8.41
C MET A 139 -25.66 -8.69 7.99
N PHE A 140 -25.80 -8.45 6.68
CA PHE A 140 -26.90 -7.75 6.00
C PHE A 140 -26.67 -7.79 4.48
#